data_AF-C7TZP1-F1
#
_entry.id   AF-C7TZP1-F1
#
_cell.length_a   1.000
_cell.length_b   1.000
_cell.length_c   1.000
_cell.angle_alpha   90.00
_cell.angle_beta   90.00
_cell.angle_gamma   90.00
#
_symmetry.space_group_name_H-M   'P 1'
#
loop_
_entity.id
_entity.type
_entity.pdbx_description
1 polymer ?
#
loop_
_entity_poly.entity_id
_entity_poly.type
_entity_poly.pdbx_seq_one_letter_code
_entity_poly.pdbx_strand_id
1 'polypeptide(L)'
;MASISLLNPKAEFAKAQHAFGINLAAAKGLYDVLKTNLGPKGTMKMLVSGAGDIKITKDGNVLLNEMQIQHPTASLIARVATAQDDMTGDGTTSNVLLIAELLKQADVHTSEGLHPRLITEGFDIARNKCLEILSKCRIDCPSEMPDRAILISVAATSLNTKVHSDLANLLTEHVVDAVLSIRRPNEPLDLHRVELMQMQHKTDMDTTLV
;
A
#
# COMPACT_ATOMS: atom_id res chain seq x y z
N MET A 1 11.80 -38.99 10.72
CA MET A 1 11.87 -38.38 9.37
C MET A 1 10.46 -37.99 8.95
N ALA A 2 10.26 -36.81 8.37
CA ALA A 2 8.93 -36.45 7.86
C ALA A 2 8.57 -37.36 6.67
N SER A 3 7.32 -37.80 6.61
CA SER A 3 6.77 -38.60 5.50
C SER A 3 7.00 -37.97 4.11
N ILE A 4 7.11 -36.65 4.03
CA ILE A 4 7.45 -35.90 2.80
C ILE A 4 8.90 -36.14 2.34
N SER A 5 9.84 -36.35 3.25
CA SER A 5 11.24 -36.62 2.91
C SER A 5 11.43 -37.97 2.21
N LEU A 6 10.45 -38.88 2.31
CA LEU A 6 10.43 -40.16 1.59
C LEU A 6 10.05 -39.98 0.11
N LEU A 7 9.32 -38.91 -0.23
CA LEU A 7 8.89 -38.63 -1.61
C LEU A 7 9.96 -37.88 -2.41
N ASN A 8 10.58 -36.86 -1.80
CA ASN A 8 11.67 -36.12 -2.43
C ASN A 8 12.74 -35.73 -1.39
N PRO A 9 13.96 -36.30 -1.47
CA PRO A 9 15.02 -36.02 -0.51
C PRO A 9 15.54 -34.57 -0.51
N LYS A 10 15.33 -33.84 -1.61
CA LYS A 10 15.79 -32.44 -1.76
C LYS A 10 14.70 -31.41 -1.42
N ALA A 11 13.51 -31.84 -1.00
CA ALA A 11 12.42 -30.93 -0.71
C ALA A 11 12.58 -30.31 0.68
N GLU A 12 12.64 -28.98 0.73
CA GLU A 12 12.52 -28.21 1.97
C GLU A 12 11.04 -28.12 2.38
N PHE A 13 10.76 -28.31 3.67
CA PHE A 13 9.41 -28.20 4.20
C PHE A 13 9.42 -27.60 5.60
N ALA A 14 8.44 -26.75 5.88
CA ALA A 14 8.15 -26.26 7.23
C ALA A 14 6.82 -26.86 7.70
N LYS A 15 6.73 -27.24 8.98
CA LYS A 15 5.51 -27.84 9.56
C LYS A 15 4.88 -26.92 10.60
N ALA A 16 3.54 -26.80 10.55
CA ALA A 16 2.68 -26.21 11.59
C ALA A 16 3.29 -24.95 12.24
N GLN A 17 3.66 -25.02 13.53
CA GLN A 17 4.22 -23.91 14.31
C GLN A 17 5.48 -23.30 13.66
N HIS A 18 6.35 -24.14 13.09
CA HIS A 18 7.58 -23.66 12.45
C HIS A 18 7.28 -22.89 11.16
N ALA A 19 6.29 -23.35 10.38
CA ALA A 19 5.84 -22.62 9.20
C ALA A 19 5.22 -21.26 9.58
N PHE A 20 4.43 -21.24 10.66
CA PHE A 20 3.86 -19.99 11.17
C PHE A 20 4.94 -18.99 11.63
N GLY A 21 5.96 -19.46 12.36
CA GLY A 21 7.09 -18.63 12.77
C GLY A 21 7.88 -18.03 11.60
N ILE A 22 8.14 -18.82 10.55
CA ILE A 22 8.80 -18.35 9.33
C ILE A 22 7.95 -17.27 8.62
N ASN A 23 6.65 -17.53 8.48
CA ASN A 23 5.71 -16.58 7.87
C ASN A 23 5.68 -15.25 8.63
N LEU A 24 5.65 -15.31 9.95
CA LEU A 24 5.64 -14.14 10.80
C LEU A 24 6.95 -13.36 10.70
N ALA A 25 8.10 -14.04 10.70
CA ALA A 25 9.40 -13.40 10.57
C ALA A 25 9.50 -12.62 9.26
N ALA A 26 8.99 -13.17 8.15
CA ALA A 26 8.96 -12.48 6.87
C ALA A 26 8.04 -11.26 6.88
N ALA A 27 6.85 -11.37 7.46
CA ALA A 27 5.92 -10.26 7.59
C ALA A 27 6.50 -9.13 8.48
N LYS A 28 7.13 -9.48 9.60
CA LYS A 28 7.85 -8.54 10.48
C LYS A 28 9.01 -7.86 9.75
N GLY A 29 9.77 -8.61 8.95
CA GLY A 29 10.85 -8.04 8.12
C GLY A 29 10.34 -6.99 7.14
N LEU A 30 9.25 -7.28 6.41
CA LEU A 30 8.61 -6.30 5.53
C LEU A 30 8.07 -5.08 6.30
N TYR A 31 7.48 -5.30 7.47
CA TYR A 31 7.00 -4.23 8.34
C TYR A 31 8.12 -3.26 8.70
N ASP A 32 9.27 -3.77 9.14
CA ASP A 32 10.39 -2.93 9.55
C ASP A 32 10.99 -2.13 8.40
N VAL A 33 10.97 -2.69 7.19
CA VAL A 33 11.39 -1.98 5.97
C VAL A 33 10.37 -0.90 5.58
N LEU A 34 9.07 -1.17 5.63
CA LEU A 34 8.05 -0.27 5.13
C LEU A 34 7.56 0.78 6.13
N LYS A 35 7.69 0.54 7.44
CA LYS A 35 7.19 1.46 8.49
C LYS A 35 7.79 2.86 8.39
N THR A 36 9.05 2.95 7.91
CA THR A 36 9.75 4.23 7.75
C THR A 36 9.14 5.09 6.65
N ASN A 37 8.36 4.52 5.73
CA ASN A 37 7.79 5.22 4.59
C ASN A 37 6.40 5.80 4.90
N LEU A 38 5.75 5.37 5.97
CA LEU A 38 4.37 5.73 6.26
C LEU A 38 4.24 7.20 6.69
N GLY A 39 3.26 7.90 6.09
CA GLY A 39 2.85 9.26 6.46
C GLY A 39 3.75 10.37 5.90
N PRO A 40 3.39 11.65 6.07
CA PRO A 40 4.11 12.78 5.47
C PRO A 40 5.54 12.91 6.00
N LYS A 41 5.78 12.56 7.26
CA LYS A 41 7.12 12.53 7.88
C LYS A 41 7.93 11.26 7.57
N GLY A 42 7.39 10.35 6.77
CA GLY A 42 8.12 9.17 6.33
C GLY A 42 9.31 9.51 5.42
N THR A 43 10.33 8.66 5.45
CA THR A 43 11.56 8.78 4.69
C THR A 43 11.42 8.23 3.27
N MET A 44 12.06 8.86 2.29
CA MET A 44 12.21 8.30 0.94
C MET A 44 13.31 7.24 0.92
N LYS A 45 13.16 6.24 0.05
CA LYS A 45 14.18 5.21 -0.19
C LYS A 45 14.77 5.39 -1.57
N MET A 46 16.09 5.37 -1.63
CA MET A 46 16.84 5.29 -2.88
C MET A 46 17.16 3.83 -3.16
N LEU A 47 16.67 3.34 -4.29
CA LEU A 47 16.93 2.01 -4.81
C LEU A 47 17.91 2.15 -5.99
N VAL A 48 18.94 1.31 -6.01
CA VAL A 48 19.92 1.27 -7.09
C VAL A 48 19.85 -0.10 -7.74
N SER A 49 19.52 -0.15 -9.02
CA SER A 49 19.45 -1.39 -9.79
C SER A 49 20.85 -1.93 -10.06
N GLY A 50 20.96 -3.22 -10.44
CA GLY A 50 22.25 -3.80 -10.84
C GLY A 50 22.88 -3.12 -12.08
N ALA A 51 22.07 -2.45 -12.89
CA ALA A 51 22.54 -1.65 -14.04
C ALA A 51 22.98 -0.22 -13.64
N GLY A 52 22.75 0.18 -12.37
CA GLY A 52 23.05 1.51 -11.86
C GLY A 52 21.88 2.50 -11.95
N ASP A 53 20.67 2.05 -12.32
CA ASP A 53 19.50 2.93 -12.34
C ASP A 53 19.10 3.32 -10.92
N ILE A 54 18.91 4.61 -10.70
CA ILE A 54 18.54 5.17 -9.40
C ILE A 54 17.06 5.48 -9.40
N LYS A 55 16.32 4.84 -8.51
CA LYS A 55 14.89 5.12 -8.28
C LYS A 55 14.69 5.59 -6.86
N ILE A 56 14.21 6.81 -6.70
CA ILE A 56 13.87 7.38 -5.39
C ILE A 56 12.36 7.32 -5.25
N THR A 57 11.87 6.59 -4.25
CA THR A 57 10.44 6.47 -4.02
C THR A 57 10.12 6.37 -2.54
N LYS A 58 8.92 6.84 -2.19
CA LYS A 58 8.28 6.59 -0.90
C LYS A 58 7.14 5.60 -1.02
N ASP A 59 6.66 5.35 -2.24
CA ASP A 59 5.55 4.45 -2.47
C ASP A 59 5.93 2.99 -2.19
N GLY A 60 5.05 2.32 -1.45
CA GLY A 60 5.22 0.93 -1.04
C GLY A 60 5.14 -0.04 -2.22
N ASN A 61 4.25 0.19 -3.18
CA ASN A 61 4.10 -0.70 -4.34
C ASN A 61 5.34 -0.66 -5.23
N VAL A 62 5.82 0.55 -5.57
CA VAL A 62 7.08 0.70 -6.31
C VAL A 62 8.24 0.02 -5.57
N LEU A 63 8.38 0.24 -4.26
CA LEU A 63 9.47 -0.36 -3.49
C LEU A 63 9.41 -1.89 -3.49
N LEU A 64 8.22 -2.47 -3.36
CA LEU A 64 8.02 -3.93 -3.35
C LEU A 64 8.25 -4.58 -4.71
N ASN A 65 7.96 -3.88 -5.81
CA ASN A 65 8.20 -4.37 -7.17
C ASN A 65 9.67 -4.32 -7.57
N GLU A 66 10.41 -3.30 -7.11
CA GLU A 66 11.85 -3.16 -7.41
C GLU A 66 12.72 -4.10 -6.55
N MET A 67 12.23 -4.49 -5.38
CA MET A 67 12.94 -5.43 -4.50
C MET A 67 12.82 -6.87 -4.99
N GLN A 68 13.96 -7.57 -5.05
CA GLN A 68 13.98 -9.01 -5.30
C GLN A 68 13.60 -9.80 -4.04
N ILE A 69 12.30 -10.02 -3.84
CA ILE A 69 11.77 -10.74 -2.69
C ILE A 69 11.90 -12.26 -2.90
N GLN A 70 12.77 -12.89 -2.11
CA GLN A 70 12.95 -14.35 -2.14
C GLN A 70 11.96 -15.11 -1.26
N HIS A 71 11.51 -14.49 -0.16
CA HIS A 71 10.67 -15.18 0.81
C HIS A 71 9.23 -15.37 0.29
N PRO A 72 8.68 -16.60 0.24
CA PRO A 72 7.36 -16.86 -0.36
C PRO A 72 6.23 -16.02 0.25
N THR A 73 6.19 -15.94 1.59
CA THR A 73 5.18 -15.16 2.33
C THR A 73 5.30 -13.66 2.06
N ALA A 74 6.52 -13.14 1.94
CA ALA A 74 6.74 -11.74 1.60
C ALA A 74 6.29 -11.45 0.16
N SER A 75 6.50 -12.39 -0.77
CA SER A 75 5.99 -12.28 -2.15
C SER A 75 4.45 -12.27 -2.18
N LEU A 76 3.78 -13.09 -1.36
CA LEU A 76 2.32 -13.03 -1.23
C LEU A 76 1.84 -11.68 -0.69
N ILE A 77 2.49 -11.15 0.35
CA ILE A 77 2.15 -9.82 0.90
C ILE A 77 2.40 -8.72 -0.14
N ALA A 78 3.48 -8.81 -0.92
CA ALA A 78 3.77 -7.86 -2.00
C ALA A 78 2.66 -7.86 -3.05
N ARG A 79 2.16 -9.03 -3.45
CA ARG A 79 1.03 -9.13 -4.39
C ARG A 79 -0.25 -8.50 -3.86
N VAL A 80 -0.48 -8.56 -2.56
CA VAL A 80 -1.62 -7.86 -1.92
C VAL A 80 -1.44 -6.35 -2.00
N ALA A 81 -0.22 -5.84 -1.83
CA ALA A 81 0.07 -4.42 -2.01
C ALA A 81 -0.14 -3.98 -3.47
N THR A 82 0.29 -4.78 -4.44
CA THR A 82 0.04 -4.51 -5.87
C THR A 82 -1.46 -4.51 -6.18
N ALA A 83 -2.22 -5.50 -5.71
CA ALA A 83 -3.66 -5.54 -5.92
C ALA A 83 -4.39 -4.33 -5.28
N GLN A 84 -3.89 -3.83 -4.15
CA GLN A 84 -4.41 -2.62 -3.52
C GLN A 84 -4.13 -1.39 -4.39
N ASP A 85 -2.93 -1.29 -4.95
CA ASP A 85 -2.54 -0.20 -5.85
C ASP A 85 -3.40 -0.21 -7.14
N ASP A 86 -3.60 -1.38 -7.75
CA ASP A 86 -4.40 -1.52 -8.97
C ASP A 86 -5.87 -1.11 -8.76
N MET A 87 -6.44 -1.41 -7.59
CA MET A 87 -7.85 -1.13 -7.30
C MET A 87 -8.11 0.27 -6.73
N THR A 88 -7.17 0.83 -5.96
CA THR A 88 -7.37 2.09 -5.23
C THR A 88 -6.30 3.14 -5.45
N GLY A 89 -5.08 2.76 -5.85
CA GLY A 89 -3.95 3.65 -6.12
C GLY A 89 -3.29 4.28 -4.88
N ASP A 90 -3.74 3.95 -3.67
CA ASP A 90 -3.17 4.46 -2.41
C ASP A 90 -3.30 3.43 -1.28
N GLY A 91 -2.60 3.68 -0.17
CA GLY A 91 -2.68 2.86 1.04
C GLY A 91 -1.92 1.52 0.96
N THR A 92 -1.06 1.35 -0.05
CA THR A 92 -0.23 0.16 -0.27
C THR A 92 0.63 -0.17 0.96
N THR A 93 1.34 0.84 1.48
CA THR A 93 2.16 0.74 2.70
C THR A 93 1.32 0.40 3.93
N SER A 94 0.18 1.08 4.13
CA SER A 94 -0.71 0.86 5.27
C SER A 94 -1.24 -0.58 5.30
N ASN A 95 -1.58 -1.14 4.14
CA ASN A 95 -2.10 -2.49 4.04
C ASN A 95 -1.05 -3.54 4.47
N VAL A 96 0.20 -3.38 4.02
CA VAL A 96 1.30 -4.29 4.41
C VAL A 96 1.58 -4.20 5.91
N LEU A 97 1.59 -2.98 6.47
CA LEU A 97 1.80 -2.77 7.90
C LEU A 97 0.68 -3.39 8.73
N LEU A 98 -0.57 -3.26 8.29
CA LEU A 98 -1.72 -3.85 8.95
C LEU A 98 -1.64 -5.38 8.97
N ILE A 99 -1.30 -6.01 7.84
CA ILE A 99 -1.13 -7.47 7.77
C ILE A 99 -0.06 -7.95 8.75
N ALA A 100 1.09 -7.27 8.79
CA ALA A 100 2.18 -7.68 9.66
C ALA A 100 1.85 -7.51 11.15
N GLU A 101 1.18 -6.42 11.52
CA GLU A 101 0.77 -6.21 12.92
C GLU A 101 -0.36 -7.19 13.32
N LEU A 102 -1.31 -7.49 12.44
CA LEU A 102 -2.33 -8.53 12.67
C LEU A 102 -1.70 -9.90 12.92
N LEU A 103 -0.71 -10.29 12.11
CA LEU A 103 0.02 -11.55 12.30
C LEU A 103 0.80 -11.56 13.62
N LYS A 104 1.38 -10.42 14.01
CA LYS A 104 2.08 -10.28 15.30
C LYS A 104 1.14 -10.40 16.49
N GLN A 105 -0.07 -9.85 16.43
CA GLN A 105 -1.07 -10.04 17.47
C GLN A 105 -1.59 -11.50 17.50
N ALA A 106 -1.77 -12.12 16.34
CA ALA A 106 -2.14 -13.53 16.24
C ALA A 106 -1.07 -14.48 16.85
N ASP A 107 0.22 -14.13 16.73
CA ASP A 107 1.32 -14.89 17.30
C ASP A 107 1.28 -14.93 18.83
N VAL A 108 0.94 -13.82 19.48
CA VAL A 108 0.77 -13.77 20.95
C VAL A 108 -0.24 -14.81 21.40
N HIS A 109 -1.44 -14.80 20.80
CA HIS A 109 -2.50 -15.76 21.15
C HIS A 109 -2.17 -17.20 20.76
N THR A 110 -1.51 -17.41 19.62
CA THR A 110 -1.08 -18.75 19.20
C THR A 110 -0.02 -19.30 20.15
N SER A 111 0.86 -18.44 20.69
CA SER A 111 1.87 -18.82 21.68
C SER A 111 1.26 -19.19 23.05
N GLU A 112 0.11 -18.62 23.39
CA GLU A 112 -0.69 -18.97 24.58
C GLU A 112 -1.45 -20.31 24.41
N GLY A 113 -1.41 -20.92 23.22
CA GLY A 113 -2.03 -22.22 22.93
C GLY A 113 -3.39 -22.14 22.25
N LEU A 114 -3.84 -20.96 21.82
CA LEU A 114 -5.06 -20.83 21.02
C LEU A 114 -4.84 -21.41 19.63
N HIS A 115 -5.79 -22.22 19.16
CA HIS A 115 -5.75 -22.76 17.82
C HIS A 115 -5.95 -21.64 16.78
N PRO A 116 -5.08 -21.48 15.76
CA PRO A 116 -5.14 -20.37 14.80
C PRO A 116 -6.50 -20.20 14.11
N ARG A 117 -7.26 -21.29 13.95
CA ARG A 117 -8.64 -21.25 13.41
C ARG A 117 -9.57 -20.32 14.20
N LEU A 118 -9.50 -20.33 15.53
CA LEU A 118 -10.34 -19.47 16.37
C LEU A 118 -9.96 -18.00 16.18
N ILE A 119 -8.66 -17.72 16.01
CA ILE A 119 -8.17 -16.36 15.74
C ILE A 119 -8.69 -15.88 14.38
N THR A 120 -8.66 -16.72 13.34
CA THR A 120 -9.20 -16.36 12.02
C THR A 120 -10.70 -16.07 12.06
N GLU A 121 -11.47 -16.85 12.82
CA GLU A 121 -12.91 -16.59 12.99
C GLU A 121 -13.16 -15.28 13.75
N GLY A 122 -12.35 -15.00 14.77
CA GLY A 122 -12.37 -13.71 15.47
C GLY A 122 -12.09 -12.52 14.54
N PHE A 123 -11.11 -12.64 13.64
CA PHE A 123 -10.82 -11.61 12.65
C PHE A 123 -11.94 -11.42 11.63
N ASP A 124 -12.62 -12.48 11.19
CA ASP A 124 -13.76 -12.36 10.28
C ASP A 124 -14.94 -11.61 10.95
N ILE A 125 -15.23 -11.92 12.22
CA ILE A 125 -16.26 -11.21 13.00
C ILE A 125 -15.88 -9.74 13.17
N ALA A 126 -14.63 -9.47 13.54
CA ALA A 126 -14.11 -8.10 13.71
C ALA A 126 -14.16 -7.31 12.39
N ARG A 127 -13.78 -7.92 11.27
CA ARG A 127 -13.84 -7.30 9.94
C ARG A 127 -15.25 -6.84 9.61
N ASN A 128 -16.24 -7.71 9.77
CA ASN A 128 -17.63 -7.36 9.49
C ASN A 128 -18.09 -6.18 10.38
N LYS A 129 -17.71 -6.19 11.65
CA LYS A 129 -18.02 -5.08 12.57
C LYS A 129 -17.33 -3.77 12.19
N CYS A 130 -16.07 -3.83 11.77
CA CYS A 130 -15.33 -2.67 11.28
C CYS A 130 -16.00 -2.05 10.05
N LEU A 131 -16.50 -2.86 9.11
CA LEU A 131 -17.23 -2.38 7.94
C LEU A 131 -18.54 -1.68 8.32
N GLU A 132 -19.29 -2.23 9.28
CA GLU A 132 -20.48 -1.56 9.82
C GLU A 132 -20.15 -0.20 10.44
N ILE A 133 -19.06 -0.11 11.23
CA ILE A 133 -18.64 1.15 11.86
C ILE A 133 -18.17 2.15 10.82
N LEU A 134 -17.39 1.70 9.83
CA LEU A 134 -16.87 2.55 8.76
C LEU A 134 -18.02 3.18 7.95
N SER A 135 -19.10 2.43 7.71
CA SER A 135 -20.30 2.96 7.05
C SER A 135 -21.02 4.06 7.87
N LYS A 136 -20.87 4.05 9.20
CA LYS A 136 -21.44 5.06 10.11
C LYS A 136 -20.52 6.26 10.31
N CYS A 137 -19.21 6.05 10.19
CA CYS A 137 -18.21 7.10 10.38
C CYS A 137 -17.91 7.89 9.10
N ARG A 138 -18.33 7.41 7.92
CA ARG A 138 -18.14 8.14 6.67
C ARG A 138 -18.94 9.44 6.70
N ILE A 139 -18.34 10.50 6.16
CA ILE A 139 -19.00 11.79 5.98
C ILE A 139 -19.48 11.82 4.53
N ASP A 140 -20.79 11.78 4.32
CA ASP A 140 -21.36 11.81 2.99
C ASP A 140 -21.14 13.21 2.37
N CYS A 141 -20.43 13.25 1.24
CA CYS A 141 -20.23 14.47 0.46
C CYS A 141 -21.23 14.50 -0.71
N PRO A 142 -21.91 15.63 -0.97
CA PRO A 142 -22.84 15.76 -2.09
C PRO A 142 -22.16 15.44 -3.43
N SER A 143 -22.71 14.51 -4.21
CA SER A 143 -22.11 14.05 -5.47
C SER A 143 -22.25 15.06 -6.62
N GLU A 144 -23.22 15.97 -6.56
CA GLU A 144 -23.57 16.86 -7.67
C GLU A 144 -22.60 18.05 -7.84
N MET A 145 -21.99 18.53 -6.76
CA MET A 145 -20.88 19.49 -6.80
C MET A 145 -19.97 19.26 -5.60
N PRO A 146 -18.87 18.50 -5.74
CA PRO A 146 -17.84 18.53 -4.72
C PRO A 146 -17.27 19.95 -4.67
N ASP A 147 -17.31 20.54 -3.48
CA ASP A 147 -16.65 21.83 -3.25
C ASP A 147 -15.17 21.68 -3.66
N ARG A 148 -14.69 22.60 -4.50
CA ARG A 148 -13.29 22.62 -4.94
C ARG A 148 -12.38 22.62 -3.71
N ALA A 149 -12.77 23.27 -2.62
CA ALA A 149 -12.02 23.28 -1.37
C ALA A 149 -11.83 21.88 -0.76
N ILE A 150 -12.86 21.02 -0.83
CA ILE A 150 -12.78 19.63 -0.34
C ILE A 150 -11.85 18.82 -1.24
N LEU A 151 -11.96 18.96 -2.57
CA LEU A 151 -11.09 18.26 -3.51
C LEU A 151 -9.61 18.65 -3.34
N ILE A 152 -9.33 19.94 -3.14
CA ILE A 152 -7.99 20.44 -2.81
C ILE A 152 -7.49 19.80 -1.52
N SER A 153 -8.33 19.71 -0.50
CA SER A 153 -7.95 19.08 0.78
C SER A 153 -7.63 17.58 0.60
N VAL A 154 -8.38 16.87 -0.24
CA VAL A 154 -8.14 15.45 -0.54
C VAL A 154 -6.86 15.27 -1.36
N ALA A 155 -6.66 16.06 -2.42
CA ALA A 155 -5.45 16.00 -3.23
C ALA A 155 -4.20 16.38 -2.39
N ALA A 156 -4.29 17.41 -1.56
CA ALA A 156 -3.23 17.81 -0.65
C ALA A 156 -2.87 16.70 0.34
N THR A 157 -3.85 16.00 0.93
CA THR A 157 -3.55 14.93 1.89
C THR A 157 -2.82 13.77 1.24
N SER A 158 -3.18 13.38 0.01
CA SER A 158 -2.46 12.32 -0.73
C SER A 158 -1.05 12.78 -1.15
N LEU A 159 -0.92 13.96 -1.78
CA LEU A 159 0.36 14.45 -2.31
C LEU A 159 1.40 14.73 -1.21
N ASN A 160 0.99 15.28 -0.06
CA ASN A 160 1.88 15.54 1.06
C ASN A 160 2.53 14.28 1.63
N THR A 161 2.02 13.09 1.32
CA THR A 161 2.69 11.84 1.72
C THR A 161 3.84 11.48 0.81
N LYS A 162 3.86 11.91 -0.46
CA LYS A 162 4.80 11.46 -1.49
C LYS A 162 5.86 12.51 -1.86
N VAL A 163 5.51 13.79 -1.85
CA VAL A 163 6.40 14.89 -2.30
C VAL A 163 6.63 15.93 -1.21
N HIS A 164 7.57 16.85 -1.44
CA HIS A 164 7.82 18.00 -0.57
C HIS A 164 6.59 18.90 -0.50
N SER A 165 6.37 19.58 0.63
CA SER A 165 5.17 20.40 0.87
C SER A 165 4.93 21.47 -0.20
N ASP A 166 6.00 22.12 -0.64
CA ASP A 166 5.91 23.24 -1.60
C ASP A 166 5.48 22.73 -2.98
N LEU A 167 6.03 21.58 -3.40
CA LEU A 167 5.62 20.91 -4.63
C LEU A 167 4.21 20.33 -4.51
N ALA A 168 3.85 19.78 -3.35
CA ALA A 168 2.51 19.27 -3.09
C ALA A 168 1.46 20.38 -3.28
N ASN A 169 1.71 21.57 -2.74
CA ASN A 169 0.78 22.70 -2.85
C ASN A 169 0.58 23.13 -4.31
N LEU A 170 1.66 23.21 -5.10
CA LEU A 170 1.59 23.50 -6.53
C LEU A 170 0.78 22.43 -7.29
N LEU A 171 1.15 21.16 -7.11
CA LEU A 171 0.53 20.04 -7.81
C LEU A 171 -0.94 19.84 -7.40
N THR A 172 -1.31 20.19 -6.17
CA THR A 172 -2.68 20.04 -5.68
C THR A 172 -3.68 20.80 -6.55
N GLU A 173 -3.37 22.05 -6.91
CA GLU A 173 -4.26 22.85 -7.77
C GLU A 173 -4.36 22.25 -9.17
N HIS A 174 -3.21 21.88 -9.76
CA HIS A 174 -3.17 21.26 -11.09
C HIS A 174 -3.91 19.93 -11.16
N VAL A 175 -3.79 19.07 -10.16
CA VAL A 175 -4.48 17.77 -10.11
C VAL A 175 -6.00 17.97 -10.01
N VAL A 176 -6.45 18.90 -9.16
CA VAL A 176 -7.88 19.19 -9.01
C VAL A 176 -8.46 19.77 -10.30
N ASP A 177 -7.77 20.74 -10.92
CA ASP A 177 -8.24 21.37 -12.14
C ASP A 177 -8.23 20.40 -13.34
N ALA A 178 -7.24 19.50 -13.42
CA ALA A 178 -7.22 18.41 -14.41
C ALA A 178 -8.42 17.46 -14.25
N VAL A 179 -8.70 17.01 -13.02
CA VAL A 179 -9.82 16.11 -12.73
C VAL A 179 -11.17 16.79 -13.00
N LEU A 180 -11.31 18.08 -12.67
CA LEU A 180 -12.53 18.84 -12.97
C LEU A 180 -12.73 19.05 -14.47
N SER A 181 -11.65 19.21 -15.25
CA SER A 181 -11.71 19.43 -16.70
C SER A 181 -12.17 18.19 -17.47
N ILE A 182 -11.84 16.99 -16.98
CA ILE A 182 -12.26 15.72 -17.62
C ILE A 182 -13.64 15.23 -17.16
N ARG A 183 -14.17 15.79 -16.06
CA ARG A 183 -15.45 15.39 -15.48
C ARG A 183 -16.60 15.76 -16.42
N ARG A 184 -17.39 14.76 -16.83
CA ARG A 184 -18.65 14.97 -17.54
C ARG A 184 -19.83 14.53 -16.67
N PRO A 185 -20.99 15.21 -16.75
CA PRO A 185 -22.18 14.77 -16.04
C PRO A 185 -22.59 13.39 -16.54
N ASN A 186 -22.84 12.46 -15.61
CA ASN A 186 -23.30 11.08 -15.85
C ASN A 186 -22.32 10.12 -16.57
N GLU A 187 -21.04 10.46 -16.71
CA GLU A 187 -19.99 9.54 -17.21
C GLU A 187 -19.03 9.18 -16.07
N PRO A 188 -18.55 7.92 -15.96
CA PRO A 188 -17.46 7.60 -15.05
C PRO A 188 -16.20 8.39 -15.42
N LEU A 189 -15.41 8.75 -14.41
CA LEU A 189 -14.16 9.47 -14.62
C LEU A 189 -13.16 8.57 -15.37
N ASP A 190 -12.68 9.04 -16.53
CA ASP A 190 -11.64 8.34 -17.29
C ASP A 190 -10.32 9.11 -17.19
N LEU A 191 -9.38 8.54 -16.42
CA LEU A 191 -8.07 9.14 -16.19
C LEU A 191 -7.17 9.12 -17.43
N HIS A 192 -7.47 8.30 -18.45
CA HIS A 192 -6.71 8.31 -19.71
C HIS A 192 -6.88 9.61 -20.51
N ARG A 193 -7.87 10.44 -20.14
CA ARG A 193 -8.03 11.80 -20.70
C ARG A 193 -7.01 12.80 -20.15
N VAL A 194 -6.25 12.43 -19.11
CA VAL A 194 -5.15 13.23 -18.58
C VAL A 194 -3.83 12.62 -19.07
N GLU A 195 -3.13 13.35 -19.91
CA GLU A 195 -1.83 12.92 -20.43
C GLU A 195 -0.69 13.46 -19.54
N LEU A 196 0.18 12.56 -19.07
CA LEU A 196 1.35 12.91 -18.28
C LEU A 196 2.58 13.05 -19.19
N MET A 197 2.88 14.28 -19.59
CA MET A 197 4.05 14.59 -20.41
C MET A 197 5.25 15.00 -19.54
N GLN A 198 6.33 14.23 -19.62
CA GLN A 198 7.55 14.50 -18.85
C GLN A 198 8.60 15.17 -19.75
N MET A 199 9.17 16.28 -19.27
CA MET A 199 10.27 16.97 -19.93
C MET A 199 11.49 17.02 -19.02
N GLN A 200 12.65 16.60 -19.53
CA GLN A 200 13.93 16.71 -18.81
C GLN A 200 14.51 18.12 -18.96
N HIS A 201 13.79 19.12 -18.46
CA HIS A 201 14.18 20.52 -18.52
C HIS A 201 13.73 21.25 -17.25
N LYS A 202 14.62 22.09 -16.69
CA LYS A 202 14.42 22.86 -15.45
C LYS A 202 14.14 22.00 -14.20
N THR A 203 13.29 22.45 -13.28
CA THR A 203 12.97 21.79 -12.01
C THR A 203 11.54 21.25 -12.00
N ASP A 204 11.26 20.36 -11.04
CA ASP A 204 9.93 19.80 -10.75
C ASP A 204 8.87 20.88 -10.42
N MET A 205 9.31 22.00 -9.85
CA MET A 205 8.45 23.17 -9.56
C MET A 205 7.93 23.89 -10.80
N ASP A 206 8.47 23.64 -11.99
CA ASP A 206 8.01 24.24 -13.26
C ASP A 206 6.88 23.43 -13.93
N THR A 207 6.30 22.45 -13.23
CA THR A 207 5.18 21.65 -13.74
C THR A 207 3.97 22.54 -13.98
N THR A 208 3.37 22.45 -15.16
CA THR A 208 2.19 23.23 -15.55
C THR A 208 1.07 22.34 -16.07
N LEU A 209 -0.17 22.66 -15.71
CA LEU A 209 -1.36 22.13 -16.38
C LEU A 209 -1.60 22.90 -17.69
N VAL A 210 -1.89 22.16 -18.77
CA VAL A 210 -2.21 22.69 -20.11
C VAL A 210 -3.62 22.27 -20.49
#